data_AF-A0A382NFZ3-F1
#
_entry.id   AF-A0A382NFZ3-F1
#
_cell.length_a   1.000
_cell.length_b   1.000
_cell.length_c   1.000
_cell.angle_alpha   90.00
_cell.angle_beta   90.00
_cell.angle_gamma   90.00
#
_symmetry.space_group_name_H-M   'P 1'
#
loop_
_entity.id
_entity.type
_entity.pdbx_description
1 polymer ?
#
loop_
_entity_poly.entity_id
_entity_poly.type
_entity_poly.pdbx_seq_one_letter_code
_entity_poly.pdbx_strand_id
1 'polypeptide(L)'
;MEALRSDGPTYSKLVDISKCIGCKGCEVACKEWNDLGVEPTANFGSIQSHQDLSPKTWLLMRFNEVEIDGNLNWLIKKDACLHCEEPGCLYACPAPGAIVQYTNGIVDFN
;
A
#
# COMPACT_ATOMS: atom_id res chain seq x y z
N MET A 1 28.04 13.88 -6.23
CA MET A 1 26.85 13.24 -5.64
C MET A 1 25.69 13.49 -6.60
N GLU A 2 25.82 12.89 -7.79
CA GLU A 2 24.92 13.11 -8.92
C GLU A 2 24.15 11.82 -9.16
N ALA A 3 22.86 11.85 -8.85
CA ALA A 3 21.89 10.91 -9.38
C ALA A 3 20.56 11.67 -9.53
N LEU A 4 20.56 12.71 -10.37
CA LEU A 4 19.35 13.43 -10.76
C LEU A 4 19.06 13.13 -12.24
N ARG A 5 18.24 12.11 -12.48
CA ARG A 5 17.33 12.02 -13.63
C ARG A 5 15.94 11.99 -12.98
N SER A 6 14.97 12.88 -13.21
CA SER A 6 14.62 13.71 -14.37
C SER A 6 13.68 14.88 -14.00
N ASP A 7 13.54 15.89 -14.87
CA ASP A 7 12.58 17.03 -14.86
C ASP A 7 11.08 16.63 -14.99
N GLY A 8 10.65 15.55 -14.34
CA GLY A 8 9.27 15.03 -14.44
C GLY A 8 8.32 15.60 -13.38
N PRO A 9 6.99 15.43 -13.55
CA PRO A 9 6.01 15.81 -12.52
C PRO A 9 6.11 14.92 -11.29
N THR A 10 5.73 15.45 -10.13
CA THR A 10 5.48 14.66 -8.91
C THR A 10 4.24 13.77 -9.11
N TYR A 11 4.33 12.52 -8.68
CA TYR A 11 3.23 11.57 -8.78
C TYR A 11 2.48 11.42 -7.46
N SER A 12 1.16 11.24 -7.58
CA SER A 12 0.27 10.94 -6.45
C SER A 12 -0.75 9.89 -6.86
N LYS A 13 -1.23 9.11 -5.89
CA LYS A 13 -2.30 8.13 -6.08
C LYS A 13 -3.48 8.45 -5.18
N LEU A 14 -4.60 8.85 -5.78
CA LEU A 14 -5.86 9.04 -5.08
C LEU A 14 -6.64 7.72 -5.01
N VAL A 15 -7.08 7.35 -3.81
CA VAL A 15 -7.99 6.22 -3.58
C VAL A 15 -9.27 6.76 -2.97
N ASP A 16 -10.33 6.88 -3.77
CA ASP A 16 -11.65 7.24 -3.29
C ASP A 16 -12.33 6.02 -2.66
N ILE A 17 -12.28 5.94 -1.33
CA ILE A 17 -12.85 4.81 -0.57
C ILE A 17 -14.38 4.77 -0.63
N SER A 18 -15.05 5.88 -0.93
CA SER A 18 -16.52 5.92 -1.05
C SER A 18 -17.05 5.15 -2.26
N LYS A 19 -16.19 4.93 -3.26
CA LYS A 19 -16.48 4.17 -4.48
C LYS A 19 -15.84 2.78 -4.49
N CYS A 20 -15.10 2.43 -3.44
CA CYS A 20 -14.44 1.14 -3.38
C CYS A 20 -15.46 0.03 -3.09
N ILE A 21 -15.52 -0.97 -3.95
CA ILE A 21 -16.43 -2.11 -3.81
C ILE A 21 -15.76 -3.37 -3.23
N GLY A 22 -14.52 -3.27 -2.76
CA GLY A 22 -13.81 -4.39 -2.15
C GLY A 22 -13.50 -5.56 -3.09
N CYS A 23 -13.42 -5.35 -4.41
CA CYS A 23 -13.24 -6.42 -5.40
C CYS A 23 -11.86 -7.11 -5.35
N LYS A 24 -10.89 -6.53 -4.64
CA LYS A 24 -9.49 -6.99 -4.53
C LYS A 24 -8.70 -7.10 -5.83
N GLY A 25 -9.22 -6.59 -6.95
CA GLY A 25 -8.49 -6.58 -8.22
C GLY A 25 -7.14 -5.87 -8.13
N CYS A 26 -7.04 -4.84 -7.28
CA CYS A 26 -5.77 -4.16 -7.01
C CYS A 26 -4.74 -5.00 -6.23
N GLU A 27 -5.16 -5.93 -5.37
CA GLU A 27 -4.22 -6.88 -4.72
C GLU A 27 -3.61 -7.81 -5.77
N VAL A 28 -4.48 -8.37 -6.63
CA VAL A 28 -4.06 -9.31 -7.68
C VAL A 28 -3.16 -8.62 -8.70
N ALA A 29 -3.56 -7.44 -9.19
CA ALA A 29 -2.75 -6.68 -10.15
C ALA A 29 -1.40 -6.25 -9.57
N CYS A 30 -1.34 -5.90 -8.27
CA CYS A 30 -0.07 -5.56 -7.63
C CYS A 30 0.86 -6.78 -7.55
N LYS A 31 0.33 -7.96 -7.22
CA LYS A 31 1.15 -9.18 -7.18
C LYS A 31 1.60 -9.60 -8.57
N GLU A 32 0.69 -9.55 -9.55
CA GLU A 32 0.98 -9.94 -10.94
C GLU A 32 2.06 -9.06 -11.56
N TRP A 33 1.91 -7.74 -11.50
CA TRP A 33 2.89 -6.81 -12.07
C TRP A 33 4.28 -6.90 -11.44
N ASN A 34 4.35 -7.18 -10.13
CA ASN A 34 5.61 -7.20 -9.38
C ASN A 34 6.12 -8.63 -9.13
N ASP A 35 5.58 -9.63 -9.84
CA ASP A 35 5.97 -11.04 -9.71
C ASP A 35 5.99 -11.55 -8.25
N LEU A 36 5.05 -11.06 -7.43
CA LEU A 36 4.98 -11.44 -6.02
C LEU A 36 4.32 -12.81 -5.88
N GLY A 37 4.98 -13.70 -5.13
CA GLY A 37 4.45 -15.02 -4.83
C GLY A 37 3.13 -14.99 -4.05
N VAL A 38 2.38 -16.08 -4.16
CA VAL A 38 1.20 -16.34 -3.32
C VAL A 38 1.66 -16.83 -1.95
N GLU A 39 0.99 -16.36 -0.91
CA GLU A 39 1.19 -16.82 0.46
C GLU A 39 0.01 -17.70 0.87
N PRO A 40 0.23 -18.82 1.57
CA PRO A 40 -0.87 -19.60 2.11
C PRO A 40 -1.59 -18.78 3.18
N THR A 41 -2.90 -18.67 3.06
CA THR A 41 -3.75 -18.00 4.06
C THR A 41 -4.88 -18.93 4.48
N ALA A 42 -5.42 -18.67 5.66
CA ALA A 42 -6.62 -19.32 6.17
C ALA A 42 -7.66 -18.25 6.44
N ASN A 43 -8.94 -18.60 6.30
CA ASN A 43 -10.00 -17.68 6.71
C ASN A 43 -9.96 -17.50 8.24
N PHE A 44 -10.00 -16.25 8.69
CA PHE A 44 -9.96 -15.88 10.10
C PHE A 44 -11.22 -15.11 10.54
N GLY A 45 -12.37 -15.39 9.92
CA GLY A 45 -13.64 -14.72 10.20
C GLY A 45 -13.82 -13.38 9.49
N SER A 46 -13.00 -13.10 8.47
CA SER A 46 -13.12 -11.91 7.63
C SER A 46 -13.06 -12.31 6.16
N ILE A 47 -13.64 -11.49 5.29
CA ILE A 47 -13.43 -11.62 3.85
C ILE A 47 -12.00 -11.24 3.46
N GLN A 48 -11.24 -10.54 4.30
CA GLN A 48 -9.85 -10.14 4.04
C GLN A 48 -8.95 -11.35 3.69
N SER A 49 -8.07 -11.20 2.70
CA SER A 49 -7.26 -12.31 2.16
C SER A 49 -6.08 -12.70 3.06
N HIS A 50 -5.43 -11.71 3.67
CA HIS A 50 -4.24 -11.85 4.53
C HIS A 50 -4.46 -11.05 5.82
N GLN A 51 -3.90 -11.44 6.96
CA GLN A 51 -4.10 -10.65 8.19
C GLN A 51 -3.41 -9.27 8.12
N ASP A 52 -2.27 -9.19 7.43
CA ASP A 52 -1.52 -7.95 7.28
C ASP A 52 -0.70 -7.91 5.99
N LEU A 53 -0.05 -6.78 5.73
CA LEU A 53 0.98 -6.63 4.71
C LEU A 53 2.17 -7.56 4.99
N SER A 54 2.87 -7.95 3.94
CA SER A 54 4.04 -8.82 4.02
C SER A 54 5.06 -8.48 2.92
N PRO A 55 6.27 -9.06 2.95
CA PRO A 55 7.21 -8.93 1.84
C PRO A 55 6.68 -9.41 0.48
N LYS A 56 5.63 -10.24 0.45
CA LYS A 56 4.96 -10.70 -0.77
C LYS A 56 3.58 -10.06 -1.00
N THR A 57 3.10 -9.24 -0.07
CA THR A 57 1.77 -8.62 -0.10
C THR A 57 1.90 -7.15 0.24
N TRP A 58 2.24 -6.33 -0.77
CA TRP A 58 2.50 -4.88 -0.60
C TRP A 58 1.23 -4.02 -0.60
N LEU A 59 0.12 -4.60 -1.07
CA LEU A 59 -1.19 -3.96 -1.14
C LEU A 59 -2.22 -4.94 -0.59
N LEU A 60 -3.00 -4.50 0.38
CA LEU A 60 -4.04 -5.29 1.02
C LEU A 60 -5.33 -4.48 1.15
N MET A 61 -6.47 -5.07 0.79
CA MET A 61 -7.78 -4.54 1.10
C MET A 61 -8.15 -4.88 2.53
N ARG A 62 -8.41 -3.85 3.34
CA ARG A 62 -8.89 -3.99 4.71
C ARG A 62 -10.40 -3.80 4.78
N PHE A 63 -11.05 -4.67 5.54
CA PHE A 63 -12.49 -4.69 5.72
C PHE A 63 -12.80 -4.54 7.21
N ASN A 64 -13.52 -3.49 7.58
CA ASN A 64 -13.96 -3.24 8.95
C ASN A 64 -15.47 -3.03 8.97
N GLU A 65 -16.17 -3.85 9.74
CA GLU A 65 -17.60 -3.69 10.01
C GLU A 65 -17.75 -2.94 11.33
N VAL A 66 -18.42 -1.78 11.29
CA VAL A 66 -18.59 -0.90 12.45
C VAL A 66 -20.02 -0.38 12.50
N GLU A 67 -20.53 -0.17 13.71
CA GLU A 67 -21.80 0.53 13.89
C GLU A 67 -21.53 2.03 14.04
N ILE A 68 -22.16 2.84 13.19
CA ILE A 68 -22.11 4.31 13.25
C ILE A 68 -23.55 4.79 13.18
N ASP A 69 -23.95 5.60 14.18
CA ASP A 69 -25.31 6.15 14.30
C ASP A 69 -26.42 5.08 14.20
N GLY A 70 -26.18 3.91 14.82
CA GLY A 70 -27.12 2.79 14.83
C GLY A 70 -27.23 2.01 13.51
N ASN A 71 -26.39 2.30 12.52
CA ASN A 71 -26.34 1.59 11.25
C ASN A 71 -25.04 0.80 11.08
N LEU A 72 -25.14 -0.41 10.52
CA LEU A 72 -23.98 -1.17 10.09
C LEU A 72 -23.32 -0.46 8.91
N ASN A 73 -22.06 -0.09 9.08
CA ASN A 73 -21.21 0.49 8.07
C ASN A 73 -20.07 -0.47 7.75
N TRP A 74 -19.85 -0.69 6.45
CA TRP A 74 -18.76 -1.54 5.99
C TRP A 74 -17.65 -0.67 5.39
N LEU A 75 -16.61 -0.44 6.18
CA LEU A 75 -15.49 0.41 5.81
C LEU A 75 -14.43 -0.41 5.08
N ILE A 76 -14.25 -0.11 3.80
CA ILE A 76 -13.34 -0.82 2.92
C ILE A 76 -12.21 0.13 2.51
N LYS A 77 -10.97 -0.25 2.82
CA LYS A 77 -9.78 0.59 2.53
C LYS A 77 -8.71 -0.22 1.80
N LYS A 78 -8.14 0.35 0.74
CA LYS A 78 -6.87 -0.12 0.18
C LYS A 78 -5.73 0.35 1.09
N ASP A 79 -4.94 -0.58 1.61
CA ASP A 79 -3.75 -0.30 2.40
C ASP A 79 -2.48 -0.62 1.60
N ALA A 80 -1.53 0.31 1.57
CA ALA A 80 -0.23 0.20 0.90
C ALA A 80 0.67 1.36 1.35
N CYS A 81 1.94 1.38 0.94
CA CYS A 81 2.82 2.54 1.12
C CYS A 81 2.15 3.84 0.62
N LEU A 82 2.30 4.91 1.39
CA LEU A 82 1.75 6.24 1.07
C LEU A 82 2.74 7.14 0.34
N HIS A 83 4.02 6.74 0.25
CA HIS A 83 5.11 7.54 -0.32
C HIS A 83 5.12 8.96 0.23
N CYS A 84 5.31 9.06 1.56
CA CYS A 84 5.23 10.33 2.29
C CYS A 84 6.26 11.35 1.79
N GLU A 85 5.89 12.63 1.78
CA GLU A 85 6.80 13.76 1.49
C GLU A 85 7.98 13.79 2.46
N GLU A 86 7.72 13.52 3.75
CA GLU A 86 8.71 13.38 4.81
C GLU A 86 8.73 11.92 5.30
N PRO A 87 9.43 11.00 4.61
CA PRO A 87 9.36 9.58 4.89
C PRO A 87 10.09 9.20 6.18
N GLY A 88 9.34 8.94 7.24
CA GLY A 88 9.90 8.46 8.52
C GLY A 88 10.71 7.16 8.39
N CYS A 89 10.36 6.29 7.43
CA CYS A 89 11.14 5.09 7.13
C CYS A 89 12.56 5.42 6.66
N LEU A 90 12.71 6.39 5.75
CA LEU A 90 14.01 6.89 5.26
C LEU A 90 14.83 7.46 6.42
N TYR A 91 14.23 8.32 7.25
CA TYR A 91 14.93 9.02 8.33
C TYR A 91 15.39 8.08 9.46
N ALA A 92 14.62 7.02 9.72
CA ALA A 92 14.95 6.07 10.77
C ALA A 92 15.98 5.00 10.33
N CYS A 93 16.18 4.80 9.03
CA CYS A 93 16.99 3.68 8.53
C CYS A 93 18.49 3.93 8.75
N PRO A 94 19.21 3.04 9.47
CA PRO A 94 20.63 3.21 9.74
C PRO A 94 21.52 2.74 8.58
N ALA A 95 20.96 2.07 7.56
CA ALA A 95 21.68 1.52 6.44
C ALA A 95 21.73 2.54 5.28
N PRO A 96 22.92 3.12 4.97
CA PRO A 96 23.02 4.14 3.94
C PRO A 96 22.55 3.64 2.59
N GLY A 97 21.62 4.38 1.97
CA GLY A 97 21.12 4.09 0.62
C GLY A 97 20.11 2.95 0.51
N ALA A 98 19.74 2.28 1.61
CA ALA A 98 18.74 1.20 1.59
C ALA A 98 17.32 1.70 1.31
N ILE A 99 17.03 2.96 1.60
CA ILE A 99 15.77 3.63 1.29
C ILE A 99 16.11 4.91 0.55
N VAL A 100 15.35 5.24 -0.48
CA VAL A 100 15.53 6.45 -1.29
C VAL A 100 14.21 7.16 -1.52
N GLN A 101 14.29 8.47 -1.71
CA GLN A 101 13.19 9.29 -2.19
C GLN A 101 13.59 9.93 -3.51
N TYR A 102 12.80 9.69 -4.55
CA TYR A 102 13.02 10.24 -5.88
C TYR A 102 12.43 11.65 -6.01
N THR A 103 12.89 12.43 -6.99
CA THR A 103 12.41 13.80 -7.24
C THR A 103 10.92 13.88 -7.59
N ASN A 104 10.32 12.77 -8.02
CA ASN A 104 8.90 12.68 -8.35
C ASN A 104 8.02 12.25 -7.14
N GLY A 105 8.57 12.21 -5.94
CA GLY A 105 7.86 11.89 -4.69
C GLY A 105 7.83 10.40 -4.32
N ILE A 106 8.30 9.50 -5.18
CA ILE A 106 8.31 8.06 -4.87
C ILE A 106 9.36 7.78 -3.78
N VAL A 107 8.92 7.13 -2.71
CA VAL A 107 9.78 6.52 -1.68
C VAL A 107 9.91 5.02 -1.94
N ASP A 108 11.11 4.49 -2.00
CA ASP A 108 11.39 3.11 -2.40
C ASP A 108 12.52 2.46 -1.60
N PHE A 109 12.61 1.13 -1.64
CA PHE A 109 13.68 0.33 -1.03
C PHE A 109 14.65 -0.18 -2.10
N ASN A 110 15.95 -0.03 -1.87
CA ASN A 110 17.03 -0.50 -2.75
C ASN A 110 17.54 -1.89 -2.35
#